data_AF-A0A839A9E4-F1
#
_entry.id   AF-A0A839A9E4-F1
#
_cell.length_a   1.000
_cell.length_b   1.000
_cell.length_c   1.000
_cell.angle_alpha   90.00
_cell.angle_beta   90.00
_cell.angle_gamma   90.00
#
_symmetry.space_group_name_H-M   'P 1'
#
loop_
_entity.id
_entity.type
_entity.pdbx_description
1 polymer ?
#
loop_
_entity_poly.entity_id
_entity_poly.type
_entity_poly.pdbx_seq_one_letter_code
_entity_poly.pdbx_strand_id
1 'polypeptide(L)'
;IAQATGALTLTGVTLANPAVTGAALFAAGSAGAPAISRAGDTNTGLFFPVADTLAVALGGSERGRWTSAGLGIGTSSPLELLHVNGTARMAELWTEQGVSIGGDHVAANFWGTGGNAALFFDKGFLGTNGAFATSLFSNGYRNNAGSFTFMGVNGNTDRASGIDLYPDGSIWLRGGPATGTTIMPRVMIDVNGNVGIGTTAPSALLDINADTTRLRNKRTIASANAAGNQGDSCWDDNYEYRCTATNTWRRVPISAW
;
A
#
# COMPACT_ATOMS: atom_id res chain seq x y z
N ILE A 1 39.93 -13.63 51.47
CA ILE A 1 38.57 -13.36 50.96
C ILE A 1 37.77 -14.63 51.20
N ALA A 2 36.72 -14.58 52.03
CA ALA A 2 35.87 -15.74 52.26
C ALA A 2 34.98 -15.94 51.02
N GLN A 3 35.18 -17.04 50.31
CA GLN A 3 34.33 -17.44 49.19
C GLN A 3 33.22 -18.32 49.74
N ALA A 4 31.97 -17.91 49.60
CA ALA A 4 30.85 -18.81 49.86
C ALA A 4 30.90 -19.93 48.82
N THR A 5 31.00 -21.18 49.26
CA THR A 5 30.98 -22.38 48.41
C THR A 5 29.55 -22.89 48.16
N GLY A 6 28.54 -22.23 48.74
CA GLY A 6 27.12 -22.52 48.58
C GLY A 6 26.30 -21.23 48.40
N ALA A 7 24.96 -21.35 48.45
CA ALA A 7 24.05 -20.21 48.28
C ALA A 7 24.23 -19.18 49.40
N LEU A 8 24.64 -17.96 49.04
CA LEU A 8 24.70 -16.81 49.94
C LEU A 8 23.32 -16.13 49.96
N THR A 9 22.54 -16.33 51.03
CA THR A 9 21.25 -15.66 51.22
C THR A 9 21.44 -14.36 52.01
N LEU A 10 21.14 -13.22 51.39
CA LEU A 10 21.26 -11.90 51.99
C LEU A 10 19.88 -11.26 52.10
N THR A 11 19.34 -11.21 53.31
CA THR A 11 17.99 -10.65 53.56
C THR A 11 18.14 -9.31 54.28
N GLY A 12 17.63 -8.23 53.67
CA GLY A 12 17.63 -6.90 54.29
C GLY A 12 19.00 -6.22 54.39
N VAL A 13 20.00 -6.70 53.65
CA VAL A 13 21.36 -6.14 53.64
C VAL A 13 21.63 -5.39 52.35
N THR A 14 21.93 -4.09 52.43
CA THR A 14 22.50 -3.33 51.31
C THR A 14 23.98 -3.66 51.22
N LEU A 15 24.40 -4.30 50.14
CA LEU A 15 25.83 -4.48 49.86
C LEU A 15 26.40 -3.16 49.32
N ALA A 16 27.32 -2.54 50.06
CA ALA A 16 28.10 -1.42 49.55
C ALA A 16 29.20 -1.96 48.63
N ASN A 17 29.08 -1.71 47.32
CA ASN A 17 30.03 -2.13 46.28
C ASN A 17 30.25 -3.65 46.15
N PRO A 18 29.20 -4.46 45.92
CA PRO A 18 29.36 -5.90 45.71
C PRO A 18 30.20 -6.18 44.45
N ALA A 19 31.17 -7.08 44.56
CA ALA A 19 31.96 -7.57 43.43
C ALA A 19 31.60 -9.03 43.12
N VAL A 20 31.11 -9.28 41.90
CA VAL A 20 30.88 -10.63 41.37
C VAL A 20 31.91 -10.87 40.28
N THR A 21 32.88 -11.74 40.55
CA THR A 21 33.99 -12.05 39.64
C THR A 21 33.71 -13.24 38.70
N GLY A 22 32.47 -13.75 38.70
CA GLY A 22 31.99 -14.83 37.84
C GLY A 22 30.55 -14.57 37.36
N ALA A 23 29.83 -15.61 36.95
CA ALA A 23 28.42 -15.48 36.57
C ALA A 23 27.52 -15.33 37.81
N ALA A 24 26.60 -14.36 37.78
CA ALA A 24 25.50 -14.30 38.73
C ALA A 24 24.33 -15.14 38.17
N LEU A 25 23.94 -16.18 38.92
CA LEU A 25 22.80 -17.01 38.58
C LEU A 25 21.59 -16.54 39.38
N PHE A 26 20.48 -16.29 38.69
CA PHE A 26 19.22 -15.91 39.29
C PHE A 26 18.20 -17.04 39.06
N ALA A 27 17.26 -17.20 40.00
CA ALA A 27 16.09 -18.04 39.73
C ALA A 27 15.30 -17.47 38.54
N ALA A 28 14.47 -18.28 37.89
CA ALA A 28 13.74 -17.87 36.69
C ALA A 28 12.85 -16.62 36.91
N GLY A 29 12.16 -16.54 38.04
CA GLY A 29 11.17 -15.50 38.31
C GLY A 29 9.91 -15.65 37.43
N SER A 30 9.04 -14.65 37.48
CA SER A 30 7.83 -14.56 36.66
C SER A 30 7.50 -13.10 36.36
N ALA A 31 6.50 -12.85 35.52
CA ALA A 31 6.01 -11.49 35.29
C ALA A 31 5.53 -10.80 36.58
N GLY A 32 4.90 -11.56 37.50
CA GLY A 32 4.41 -11.04 38.78
C GLY A 32 5.49 -10.88 39.85
N ALA A 33 6.63 -11.55 39.69
CA ALA A 33 7.76 -11.51 40.61
C ALA A 33 9.07 -11.74 39.81
N PRO A 34 9.62 -10.68 39.19
CA PRO A 34 10.81 -10.81 38.35
C PRO A 34 12.03 -11.26 39.15
N ALA A 35 12.92 -12.02 38.49
CA ALA A 35 14.15 -12.52 39.09
C ALA A 35 15.10 -11.40 39.55
N ILE A 36 15.09 -10.30 38.81
CA ILE A 36 15.83 -9.08 39.10
C ILE A 36 14.82 -7.95 39.14
N SER A 37 14.56 -7.41 40.32
CA SER A 37 13.61 -6.32 40.55
C SER A 37 14.24 -5.22 41.42
N ARG A 38 13.68 -4.02 41.39
CA ARG A 38 14.10 -2.93 42.28
C ARG A 38 13.53 -3.15 43.68
N ALA A 39 14.29 -2.86 44.73
CA ALA A 39 13.76 -2.89 46.10
C ALA A 39 12.53 -1.96 46.24
N GLY A 40 11.42 -2.50 46.73
CA GLY A 40 10.14 -1.79 46.85
C GLY A 40 9.28 -1.75 45.57
N ASP A 41 9.76 -2.31 44.45
CA ASP A 41 8.98 -2.49 43.22
C ASP A 41 9.19 -3.92 42.72
N THR A 42 8.40 -4.83 43.27
CA THR A 42 8.59 -6.28 43.13
C THR A 42 7.95 -6.86 41.88
N ASN A 43 7.31 -6.03 41.05
CA ASN A 43 6.59 -6.47 39.86
C ASN A 43 7.10 -5.82 38.57
N THR A 44 8.22 -5.09 38.65
CA THR A 44 8.91 -4.47 37.53
C THR A 44 10.36 -4.92 37.51
N GLY A 45 10.80 -5.51 36.40
CA GLY A 45 12.13 -6.12 36.33
C GLY A 45 12.35 -7.08 35.18
N LEU A 46 13.41 -7.90 35.31
CA LEU A 46 13.81 -8.93 34.35
C LEU A 46 13.51 -10.33 34.89
N PHE A 47 13.04 -11.23 34.03
CA PHE A 47 12.78 -12.64 34.37
C PHE A 47 13.04 -13.56 33.17
N PHE A 48 13.13 -14.86 33.44
CA PHE A 48 13.49 -15.91 32.48
C PHE A 48 12.31 -16.90 32.34
N PRO A 49 11.29 -16.60 31.51
CA PRO A 49 10.03 -17.36 31.48
C PRO A 49 10.19 -18.82 31.10
N VAL A 50 11.14 -19.10 30.20
CA VAL A 50 11.56 -20.44 29.77
C VAL A 50 13.06 -20.43 29.47
N ALA A 51 13.65 -21.60 29.20
CA ALA A 51 15.04 -21.68 28.75
C ALA A 51 15.28 -20.80 27.51
N ASP A 52 16.48 -20.22 27.41
CA ASP A 52 16.92 -19.40 26.27
C ASP A 52 16.05 -18.16 26.00
N THR A 53 15.40 -17.62 27.03
CA THR A 53 14.57 -16.41 26.93
C THR A 53 14.83 -15.42 28.06
N LEU A 54 14.74 -14.13 27.73
CA LEU A 54 14.79 -13.03 28.69
C LEU A 54 13.57 -12.15 28.47
N ALA A 55 12.85 -11.80 29.53
CA ALA A 55 11.65 -10.98 29.45
C ALA A 55 11.66 -9.82 30.44
N VAL A 56 10.97 -8.75 30.05
CA VAL A 56 10.74 -7.53 30.84
C VAL A 56 9.32 -7.56 31.37
N ALA A 57 9.19 -7.46 32.69
CA ALA A 57 7.93 -7.25 33.36
C ALA A 57 7.79 -5.79 33.77
N LEU A 58 6.63 -5.18 33.53
CA LEU A 58 6.26 -3.86 34.05
C LEU A 58 4.88 -3.98 34.71
N GLY A 59 4.78 -3.64 36.00
CA GLY A 59 3.49 -3.69 36.71
C GLY A 59 2.89 -5.09 36.80
N GLY A 60 3.72 -6.13 36.89
CA GLY A 60 3.29 -7.53 37.04
C GLY A 60 2.94 -8.26 35.75
N SER A 61 3.11 -7.61 34.59
CA SER A 61 2.82 -8.19 33.28
C SER A 61 4.05 -8.17 32.39
N GLU A 62 4.20 -9.21 31.57
CA GLU A 62 5.20 -9.22 30.50
C GLU A 62 4.89 -8.15 29.45
N ARG A 63 5.91 -7.37 29.07
CA ARG A 63 5.79 -6.31 28.06
C ARG A 63 6.73 -6.49 26.89
N GLY A 64 7.87 -7.15 27.09
CA GLY A 64 8.79 -7.51 26.03
C GLY A 64 9.56 -8.78 26.34
N ARG A 65 9.94 -9.53 25.30
CA ARG A 65 10.66 -10.80 25.40
C ARG A 65 11.66 -10.95 24.27
N TRP A 66 12.90 -11.27 24.62
CA TRP A 66 13.87 -11.83 23.69
C TRP A 66 13.81 -13.36 23.76
N THR A 67 13.78 -13.98 22.59
CA THR A 67 13.86 -15.42 22.37
C THR A 67 14.96 -15.71 21.36
N SER A 68 15.26 -16.99 21.14
CA SER A 68 16.12 -17.40 20.02
C SER A 68 15.55 -17.04 18.64
N ALA A 69 14.24 -16.76 18.52
CA ALA A 69 13.59 -16.37 17.26
C ALA A 69 13.50 -14.85 17.04
N GLY A 70 13.63 -14.02 18.09
CA GLY A 70 13.50 -12.56 17.98
C GLY A 70 13.02 -11.85 19.24
N LEU A 71 12.79 -10.54 19.10
CA LEU A 71 12.21 -9.64 20.11
C LEU A 71 10.69 -9.51 19.90
N GLY A 72 9.92 -9.99 20.86
CA GLY A 72 8.48 -9.75 20.98
C GLY A 72 8.18 -8.54 21.87
N ILE A 73 7.32 -7.63 21.45
CA ILE A 73 6.71 -6.57 22.27
C ILE A 73 5.21 -6.82 22.31
N GLY A 74 4.64 -7.02 23.50
CA GLY A 74 3.23 -7.42 23.66
C GLY A 74 2.89 -8.85 23.21
N THR A 75 3.91 -9.67 22.90
CA THR A 75 3.76 -11.09 22.57
C THR A 75 4.89 -11.91 23.19
N SER A 76 4.55 -13.11 23.64
CA SER A 76 5.48 -14.11 24.18
C SER A 76 6.08 -15.03 23.11
N SER A 77 5.56 -14.94 21.88
CA SER A 77 5.85 -15.83 20.76
C SER A 77 6.14 -14.99 19.50
N PRO A 78 7.28 -14.29 19.44
CA PRO A 78 7.66 -13.54 18.25
C PRO A 78 7.78 -14.48 17.04
N LEU A 79 7.20 -14.07 15.91
CA LEU A 79 7.26 -14.82 14.64
C LEU A 79 8.35 -14.28 13.71
N GLU A 80 8.91 -13.12 14.06
CA GLU A 80 9.92 -12.37 13.31
C GLU A 80 10.96 -11.79 14.29
N LEU A 81 12.09 -11.32 13.76
CA LEU A 81 13.16 -10.73 14.58
C LEU A 81 12.68 -9.57 15.47
N LEU A 82 11.68 -8.82 15.01
CA LEU A 82 10.93 -7.86 15.80
C LEU A 82 9.42 -8.06 15.55
N HIS A 83 8.70 -8.57 16.56
CA HIS A 83 7.25 -8.74 16.50
C HIS A 83 6.59 -7.82 17.54
N VAL A 84 5.91 -6.77 17.08
CA VAL A 84 5.08 -5.91 17.93
C VAL A 84 3.62 -6.34 17.79
N ASN A 85 3.06 -6.94 18.85
CA ASN A 85 1.64 -7.22 18.92
C ASN A 85 0.90 -5.97 19.42
N GLY A 86 0.64 -5.06 18.47
CA GLY A 86 0.08 -3.73 18.70
C GLY A 86 0.61 -2.71 17.69
N THR A 87 0.53 -1.43 18.04
CA THR A 87 0.98 -0.34 17.16
C THR A 87 2.42 0.07 17.49
N ALA A 88 3.29 0.10 16.48
CA ALA A 88 4.61 0.72 16.57
C ALA A 88 4.56 2.16 16.01
N ARG A 89 5.05 3.15 16.77
CA ARG A 89 5.27 4.51 16.27
C ARG A 89 6.75 4.68 15.96
N MET A 90 7.07 4.93 14.69
CA MET A 90 8.43 5.19 14.22
C MET A 90 8.49 6.61 13.66
N ALA A 91 9.50 7.38 14.04
CA ALA A 91 9.68 8.73 13.51
C ALA A 91 10.11 8.68 12.03
N GLU A 92 10.92 7.68 11.69
CA GLU A 92 11.37 7.38 10.34
C GLU A 92 11.62 5.86 10.23
N LEU A 93 11.40 5.30 9.04
CA LEU A 93 11.65 3.90 8.74
C LEU A 93 12.65 3.81 7.58
N TRP A 94 13.92 3.57 7.93
CA TRP A 94 14.98 3.28 6.95
C TRP A 94 15.05 1.77 6.72
N THR A 95 14.90 1.36 5.46
CA THR A 95 15.04 -0.04 5.06
C THR A 95 15.98 -0.14 3.88
N GLU A 96 16.96 -1.04 3.94
CA GLU A 96 17.88 -1.28 2.81
C GLU A 96 17.19 -2.05 1.66
N GLN A 97 16.15 -2.82 1.97
CA GLN A 97 15.45 -3.70 1.01
C GLN A 97 13.93 -3.45 0.91
N GLY A 98 13.43 -2.32 1.42
CA GLY A 98 12.01 -1.91 1.33
C GLY A 98 11.17 -2.21 2.58
N VAL A 99 9.96 -1.65 2.62
CA VAL A 99 8.97 -1.84 3.69
C VAL A 99 7.93 -2.86 3.25
N SER A 100 7.90 -4.03 3.88
CA SER A 100 6.80 -4.98 3.74
C SER A 100 5.70 -4.62 4.75
N ILE A 101 4.54 -4.16 4.25
CA ILE A 101 3.33 -3.97 5.06
C ILE A 101 2.37 -5.11 4.69
N GLY A 102 2.40 -6.21 5.46
CA GLY A 102 1.42 -7.29 5.33
C GLY A 102 2.04 -8.69 5.21
N GLY A 103 2.20 -9.33 6.36
CA GLY A 103 1.79 -10.72 6.56
C GLY A 103 0.65 -10.69 7.58
N ASP A 104 -0.49 -11.29 7.26
CA ASP A 104 -1.70 -11.44 8.10
C ASP A 104 -2.67 -10.25 8.30
N HIS A 105 -2.55 -9.15 7.54
CA HIS A 105 -3.57 -8.07 7.52
C HIS A 105 -4.08 -7.73 6.12
N VAL A 106 -4.25 -8.76 5.31
CA VAL A 106 -4.97 -8.65 4.05
C VAL A 106 -6.37 -9.21 4.32
N ALA A 107 -7.43 -8.40 4.18
CA ALA A 107 -8.80 -8.91 4.28
C ALA A 107 -8.92 -10.14 3.37
N ALA A 108 -9.57 -11.23 3.81
CA ALA A 108 -9.58 -12.55 3.16
C ALA A 108 -9.93 -12.55 1.64
N ASN A 109 -10.47 -11.45 1.13
CA ASN A 109 -10.84 -11.23 -0.27
C ASN A 109 -9.74 -10.58 -1.13
N PHE A 110 -8.57 -10.26 -0.58
CA PHE A 110 -7.43 -9.70 -1.32
C PHE A 110 -6.35 -10.77 -1.45
N TRP A 111 -6.18 -11.30 -2.65
CA TRP A 111 -5.23 -12.37 -2.93
C TRP A 111 -4.10 -11.89 -3.84
N GLY A 112 -2.89 -12.28 -3.47
CA GLY A 112 -1.87 -12.59 -4.44
C GLY A 112 -0.73 -13.36 -3.77
N THR A 113 -0.52 -14.59 -4.22
CA THR A 113 0.64 -15.39 -3.84
C THR A 113 1.88 -14.80 -4.51
N GLY A 114 2.89 -14.44 -3.71
CA GLY A 114 4.23 -14.05 -4.17
C GLY A 114 4.37 -12.57 -4.58
N GLY A 115 5.04 -11.77 -3.74
CA GLY A 115 5.66 -10.50 -4.14
C GLY A 115 4.82 -9.24 -4.10
N ASN A 116 3.66 -9.23 -3.44
CA ASN A 116 2.84 -8.02 -3.31
C ASN A 116 3.31 -7.16 -2.13
N ALA A 117 3.52 -5.87 -2.37
CA ALA A 117 3.71 -4.85 -1.33
C ALA A 117 2.66 -3.76 -1.54
N ALA A 118 1.83 -3.50 -0.52
CA ALA A 118 0.74 -2.54 -0.62
C ALA A 118 0.59 -1.70 0.66
N LEU A 119 0.27 -0.42 0.48
CA LEU A 119 -0.24 0.48 1.50
C LEU A 119 -1.77 0.52 1.38
N PHE A 120 -2.46 -0.09 2.34
CA PHE A 120 -3.93 -0.20 2.34
C PHE A 120 -4.61 1.01 3.01
N PHE A 121 -5.78 1.40 2.48
CA PHE A 121 -6.66 2.48 2.96
C PHE A 121 -8.10 1.94 3.10
N ASP A 122 -8.99 2.62 3.85
CA ASP A 122 -10.41 2.20 4.06
C ASP A 122 -11.17 1.93 2.75
N LYS A 123 -10.78 2.61 1.66
CA LYS A 123 -11.43 2.50 0.35
C LYS A 123 -10.44 2.21 -0.78
N GLY A 124 -9.26 1.65 -0.53
CA GLY A 124 -8.26 1.44 -1.58
C GLY A 124 -6.90 0.89 -1.14
N PHE A 125 -5.95 0.83 -2.06
CA PHE A 125 -4.53 0.61 -1.73
C PHE A 125 -3.61 1.18 -2.82
N LEU A 126 -2.35 1.45 -2.45
CA LEU A 126 -1.22 1.71 -3.35
C LEU A 126 -0.28 0.53 -3.27
N GLY A 127 -0.05 -0.19 -4.36
CA GLY A 127 0.85 -1.34 -4.30
C GLY A 127 1.08 -2.04 -5.62
N THR A 128 1.85 -3.11 -5.58
CA THR A 128 2.01 -4.04 -6.70
C THR A 128 0.89 -5.07 -6.67
N ASN A 129 0.36 -5.44 -7.83
CA ASN A 129 -0.68 -6.48 -7.94
C ASN A 129 -0.46 -7.35 -9.18
N GLY A 130 0.44 -8.34 -9.07
CA GLY A 130 0.77 -9.26 -10.17
C GLY A 130 1.24 -8.57 -11.46
N ALA A 131 1.88 -9.32 -12.38
CA ALA A 131 2.39 -8.77 -13.66
C ALA A 131 3.20 -7.46 -13.54
N PHE A 132 3.79 -7.19 -12.36
CA PHE A 132 4.63 -6.04 -12.01
C PHE A 132 3.99 -4.65 -12.19
N ALA A 133 2.66 -4.51 -12.25
CA ALA A 133 2.04 -3.18 -12.31
C ALA A 133 1.97 -2.51 -10.93
N THR A 134 2.37 -1.23 -10.84
CA THR A 134 2.11 -0.38 -9.67
C THR A 134 0.73 0.25 -9.84
N SER A 135 -0.11 0.11 -8.84
CA SER A 135 -1.52 0.44 -8.95
C SER A 135 -2.03 1.29 -7.79
N LEU A 136 -2.94 2.20 -8.11
CA LEU A 136 -3.72 2.96 -7.14
C LEU A 136 -5.20 2.63 -7.35
N PHE A 137 -5.80 1.87 -6.45
CA PHE A 137 -7.17 1.42 -6.60
C PHE A 137 -8.10 1.96 -5.53
N SER A 138 -9.33 2.28 -5.93
CA SER A 138 -10.46 2.35 -5.04
C SER A 138 -11.42 1.21 -5.33
N ASN A 139 -11.62 0.34 -4.34
CA ASN A 139 -12.64 -0.70 -4.39
C ASN A 139 -12.53 -1.66 -5.59
N GLY A 140 -11.31 -2.02 -6.00
CA GLY A 140 -11.04 -2.92 -7.14
C GLY A 140 -9.71 -3.66 -6.99
N TYR A 141 -9.55 -4.76 -7.71
CA TYR A 141 -8.34 -5.59 -7.71
C TYR A 141 -8.10 -6.22 -9.08
N ARG A 142 -6.91 -6.77 -9.28
CA ARG A 142 -6.57 -7.57 -10.46
C ARG A 142 -6.81 -9.05 -10.17
N ASN A 143 -7.53 -9.76 -11.04
CA ASN A 143 -7.81 -11.18 -10.90
C ASN A 143 -6.69 -12.06 -11.49
N ASN A 144 -6.77 -13.38 -11.27
CA ASN A 144 -5.76 -14.36 -11.70
C ASN A 144 -5.61 -14.47 -13.23
N ALA A 145 -6.56 -13.95 -14.00
CA ALA A 145 -6.49 -13.86 -15.46
C ALA A 145 -5.84 -12.55 -15.93
N GLY A 146 -5.19 -11.79 -15.03
CA GLY A 146 -4.53 -10.53 -15.35
C GLY A 146 -5.49 -9.37 -15.65
N SER A 147 -6.79 -9.58 -15.45
CA SER A 147 -7.84 -8.62 -15.75
C SER A 147 -8.28 -7.86 -14.51
N PHE A 148 -8.66 -6.60 -14.67
CA PHE A 148 -9.19 -5.81 -13.55
C PHE A 148 -10.62 -6.19 -13.23
N THR A 149 -10.89 -6.44 -11.95
CA THR A 149 -12.19 -6.80 -11.40
C THR A 149 -12.53 -5.85 -10.26
N PHE A 150 -13.74 -5.29 -10.28
CA PHE A 150 -14.17 -4.43 -9.20
C PHE A 150 -14.58 -5.22 -7.96
N MET A 151 -14.30 -4.69 -6.77
CA MET A 151 -14.70 -5.26 -5.48
C MET A 151 -15.85 -4.45 -4.88
N GLY A 152 -16.64 -5.08 -4.00
CA GLY A 152 -17.64 -4.42 -3.17
C GLY A 152 -17.20 -4.27 -1.72
N VAL A 153 -15.98 -3.78 -1.48
CA VAL A 153 -15.42 -3.67 -0.12
C VAL A 153 -16.23 -2.69 0.72
N ASN A 154 -16.49 -3.08 1.97
CA ASN A 154 -17.18 -2.25 2.96
C ASN A 154 -18.58 -1.78 2.47
N GLY A 155 -19.31 -2.70 1.80
CA GLY A 155 -20.68 -2.49 1.33
C GLY A 155 -20.83 -1.53 0.14
N ASN A 156 -19.75 -0.95 -0.38
CA ASN A 156 -19.81 -0.06 -1.52
C ASN A 156 -19.80 -0.88 -2.81
N THR A 157 -20.97 -1.15 -3.38
CA THR A 157 -21.11 -1.85 -4.67
C THR A 157 -21.29 -0.90 -5.86
N ASP A 158 -21.31 0.41 -5.63
CA ASP A 158 -21.77 1.37 -6.63
C ASP A 158 -20.67 1.83 -7.58
N ARG A 159 -19.44 1.95 -7.07
CA ARG A 159 -18.31 2.53 -7.81
C ARG A 159 -16.99 1.91 -7.38
N ALA A 160 -16.12 1.75 -8.37
CA ALA A 160 -14.72 1.45 -8.19
C ALA A 160 -13.92 2.12 -9.31
N SER A 161 -12.68 2.47 -9.02
CA SER A 161 -11.79 3.17 -9.94
C SER A 161 -10.35 2.75 -9.72
N GLY A 162 -9.52 2.95 -10.73
CA GLY A 162 -8.12 2.58 -10.64
C GLY A 162 -7.25 3.25 -11.67
N ILE A 163 -5.98 3.39 -11.33
CA ILE A 163 -4.91 3.68 -12.27
C ILE A 163 -3.91 2.54 -12.18
N ASP A 164 -3.57 1.96 -13.32
CA ASP A 164 -2.52 0.96 -13.43
C ASP A 164 -1.38 1.53 -14.26
N LEU A 165 -0.18 1.37 -13.71
CA LEU A 165 1.07 1.72 -14.34
C LEU A 165 1.79 0.42 -14.65
N TYR A 166 1.85 0.06 -15.93
CA TYR A 166 2.43 -1.20 -16.35
C TYR A 166 3.93 -1.06 -16.65
N PRO A 167 4.71 -2.13 -16.45
CA PRO A 167 6.14 -2.14 -16.80
C PRO A 167 6.41 -1.97 -18.30
N ASP A 168 5.44 -2.32 -19.15
CA ASP A 168 5.52 -2.10 -20.59
C ASP A 168 5.34 -0.62 -20.98
N GLY A 169 5.16 0.28 -20.00
CA GLY A 169 4.98 1.71 -20.21
C GLY A 169 3.53 2.13 -20.43
N SER A 170 2.59 1.18 -20.48
CA SER A 170 1.17 1.51 -20.66
C SER A 170 0.54 2.06 -19.36
N ILE A 171 -0.41 2.99 -19.52
CA ILE A 171 -1.14 3.63 -18.43
C ILE A 171 -2.64 3.45 -18.64
N TRP A 172 -3.33 2.85 -17.68
CA TRP A 172 -4.73 2.48 -17.83
C TRP A 172 -5.57 3.15 -16.76
N LEU A 173 -6.61 3.87 -17.19
CA LEU A 173 -7.57 4.55 -16.33
C LEU A 173 -8.88 3.76 -16.32
N ARG A 174 -9.29 3.33 -15.12
CA ARG A 174 -10.43 2.44 -14.92
C ARG A 174 -11.49 3.08 -14.05
N GLY A 175 -12.75 2.75 -14.34
CA GLY A 175 -13.88 3.24 -13.56
C GLY A 175 -15.19 2.54 -13.94
N GLY A 176 -16.03 2.24 -12.97
CA GLY A 176 -17.31 1.59 -13.23
C GLY A 176 -18.01 1.04 -11.98
N PRO A 177 -19.17 0.39 -12.17
CA PRO A 177 -19.93 -0.26 -11.10
C PRO A 177 -19.14 -1.41 -10.46
N ALA A 178 -19.24 -1.57 -9.14
CA ALA A 178 -18.51 -2.60 -8.40
C ALA A 178 -19.24 -3.96 -8.43
N THR A 179 -19.33 -4.56 -9.61
CA THR A 179 -20.16 -5.74 -9.90
C THR A 179 -19.42 -7.08 -9.95
N GLY A 180 -18.12 -7.13 -9.61
CA GLY A 180 -17.35 -8.38 -9.64
C GLY A 180 -17.03 -8.92 -11.04
N THR A 181 -17.26 -8.12 -12.09
CA THR A 181 -16.98 -8.49 -13.48
C THR A 181 -15.67 -7.89 -13.97
N THR A 182 -14.97 -8.61 -14.87
CA THR A 182 -13.85 -8.07 -15.64
C THR A 182 -14.34 -6.92 -16.52
N ILE A 183 -13.60 -5.80 -16.55
CA ILE A 183 -13.96 -4.63 -17.36
C ILE A 183 -12.76 -4.03 -18.10
N MET A 184 -13.04 -3.49 -19.29
CA MET A 184 -12.09 -2.74 -20.09
C MET A 184 -11.76 -1.38 -19.45
N PRO A 185 -10.54 -0.84 -19.66
CA PRO A 185 -10.23 0.54 -19.28
C PRO A 185 -11.17 1.53 -19.97
N ARG A 186 -11.46 2.64 -19.28
CA ARG A 186 -12.24 3.75 -19.86
C ARG A 186 -11.37 4.57 -20.82
N VAL A 187 -10.13 4.81 -20.39
CA VAL A 187 -9.09 5.46 -21.18
C VAL A 187 -7.80 4.68 -20.95
N MET A 188 -7.01 4.49 -21.99
CA MET A 188 -5.67 3.91 -21.89
C MET A 188 -4.68 4.67 -22.77
N ILE A 189 -3.40 4.62 -22.39
CA ILE A 189 -2.24 4.94 -23.22
C ILE A 189 -1.46 3.63 -23.41
N ASP A 190 -1.30 3.16 -24.64
CA ASP A 190 -0.58 1.91 -24.91
C ASP A 190 0.93 2.12 -24.88
N VAL A 191 1.68 1.03 -25.03
CA VAL A 191 3.15 1.03 -25.13
C VAL A 191 3.69 1.91 -26.26
N ASN A 192 2.89 2.21 -27.29
CA ASN A 192 3.28 3.05 -28.42
C ASN A 192 2.86 4.52 -28.24
N GLY A 193 2.19 4.86 -27.13
CA GLY A 193 1.68 6.19 -26.84
C GLY A 193 0.31 6.50 -27.46
N ASN A 194 -0.39 5.52 -28.02
CA ASN A 194 -1.73 5.71 -28.55
C ASN A 194 -2.76 5.80 -27.41
N VAL A 195 -3.67 6.76 -27.51
CA VAL A 195 -4.77 6.95 -26.57
C VAL A 195 -6.01 6.21 -27.07
N GLY A 196 -6.45 5.21 -26.32
CA GLY A 196 -7.70 4.49 -26.56
C GLY A 196 -8.79 4.95 -25.60
N ILE A 197 -9.97 5.27 -26.11
CA ILE A 197 -11.19 5.51 -25.31
C ILE A 197 -12.21 4.42 -25.64
N GLY A 198 -12.54 3.59 -24.66
CA GLY A 198 -13.44 2.43 -24.86
C GLY A 198 -12.84 1.27 -25.67
N THR A 199 -11.53 1.26 -25.88
CA THR A 199 -10.78 0.19 -26.56
C THR A 199 -9.45 -0.09 -25.84
N THR A 200 -8.93 -1.31 -25.97
CA THR A 200 -7.60 -1.74 -25.47
C THR A 200 -6.58 -1.95 -26.59
N ALA A 201 -7.00 -1.77 -27.84
CA ALA A 201 -6.17 -1.97 -29.02
C ALA A 201 -6.39 -0.79 -29.98
N PRO A 202 -6.00 0.43 -29.59
CA PRO A 202 -6.12 1.58 -30.48
C PRO A 202 -5.29 1.34 -31.75
N SER A 203 -5.90 1.62 -32.90
CA SER A 203 -5.26 1.48 -34.22
C SER A 203 -4.65 2.78 -34.72
N ALA A 204 -4.82 3.87 -33.96
CA ALA A 204 -4.30 5.21 -34.22
C ALA A 204 -3.96 5.93 -32.91
N LEU A 205 -3.22 7.06 -32.98
CA LEU A 205 -2.82 7.86 -31.82
C LEU A 205 -3.98 8.29 -30.92
N LEU A 206 -5.16 8.50 -31.49
CA LEU A 206 -6.41 8.67 -30.76
C LEU A 206 -7.46 7.77 -31.41
N ASP A 207 -7.88 6.73 -30.70
CA ASP A 207 -8.90 5.78 -31.13
C ASP A 207 -10.07 5.80 -30.14
N ILE A 208 -11.26 6.15 -30.62
CA ILE A 208 -12.47 6.28 -29.80
C ILE A 208 -13.48 5.25 -30.29
N ASN A 209 -13.69 4.21 -29.50
CA ASN A 209 -14.70 3.19 -29.75
C ASN A 209 -16.06 3.68 -29.22
N ALA A 210 -16.68 4.60 -29.97
CA ALA A 210 -18.01 5.14 -29.68
C ALA A 210 -18.71 5.58 -30.98
N ASP A 211 -20.03 5.62 -30.96
CA ASP A 211 -20.82 6.06 -32.12
C ASP A 211 -20.75 7.58 -32.37
N THR A 212 -20.31 8.35 -31.37
CA THR A 212 -20.23 9.82 -31.46
C THR A 212 -19.03 10.38 -30.71
N THR A 213 -18.52 11.49 -31.22
CA THR A 213 -17.63 12.40 -30.49
C THR A 213 -18.32 13.76 -30.37
N ARG A 214 -18.10 14.49 -29.27
CA ARG A 214 -18.79 15.77 -29.04
C ARG A 214 -17.80 16.90 -28.76
N LEU A 215 -17.75 17.86 -29.68
CA LEU A 215 -17.18 19.20 -29.47
C LEU A 215 -18.27 20.13 -28.93
N ARG A 216 -18.18 20.57 -27.68
CA ARG A 216 -19.31 21.26 -27.01
C ARG A 216 -19.52 22.71 -27.44
N ASN A 217 -18.43 23.45 -27.64
CA ASN A 217 -18.49 24.88 -27.93
C ASN A 217 -18.47 25.11 -29.43
N LYS A 218 -19.42 25.91 -29.92
CA LYS A 218 -19.43 26.41 -31.29
C LYS A 218 -18.34 27.46 -31.48
N ARG A 219 -17.81 27.55 -32.69
CA ARG A 219 -16.86 28.60 -33.10
C ARG A 219 -17.10 28.94 -34.57
N THR A 220 -17.71 30.09 -34.81
CA THR A 220 -17.83 30.64 -36.18
C THR A 220 -16.49 31.22 -36.60
N ILE A 221 -16.00 30.77 -37.76
CA ILE A 221 -14.80 31.33 -38.39
C ILE A 221 -15.21 32.54 -39.24
N ALA A 222 -14.77 33.73 -38.83
CA ALA A 222 -15.20 35.00 -39.42
C ALA A 222 -14.74 35.22 -40.88
N SER A 223 -13.61 34.64 -41.28
CA SER A 223 -13.09 34.71 -42.64
C SER A 223 -12.19 33.50 -42.95
N ALA A 224 -11.97 33.23 -44.25
CA ALA A 224 -11.07 32.15 -44.67
C ALA A 224 -9.62 32.30 -44.16
N ASN A 225 -9.24 33.53 -43.76
CA ASN A 225 -7.89 33.87 -43.30
C ASN A 225 -7.83 34.12 -41.78
N ALA A 226 -8.87 33.74 -41.02
CA ALA A 226 -8.90 33.92 -39.58
C ALA A 226 -7.80 33.09 -38.88
N ALA A 227 -7.35 33.55 -37.71
CA ALA A 227 -6.29 32.88 -36.96
C ALA A 227 -6.63 31.41 -36.62
N GLY A 228 -5.72 30.49 -36.92
CA GLY A 228 -5.88 29.06 -36.65
C GLY A 228 -4.65 28.25 -37.02
N ASN A 229 -4.47 27.10 -36.35
CA ASN A 229 -3.39 26.17 -36.64
C ASN A 229 -3.85 25.09 -37.62
N GLN A 230 -2.92 24.53 -38.40
CA GLN A 230 -3.24 23.39 -39.26
C GLN A 230 -3.83 22.23 -38.43
N GLY A 231 -4.92 21.65 -38.91
CA GLY A 231 -5.62 20.54 -38.24
C GLY A 231 -6.75 20.98 -37.31
N ASP A 232 -6.79 22.26 -36.90
CA ASP A 232 -7.90 22.79 -36.10
C ASP A 232 -9.23 22.48 -36.79
N SER A 233 -10.16 21.91 -36.04
CA SER A 233 -11.51 21.60 -36.49
C SER A 233 -12.52 22.17 -35.51
N CYS A 234 -13.59 22.78 -36.03
CA CYS A 234 -14.68 23.32 -35.20
C CYS A 234 -15.96 23.40 -36.01
N TRP A 235 -17.05 23.83 -35.39
CA TRP A 235 -18.36 23.87 -36.01
C TRP A 235 -19.17 25.07 -35.51
N ASP A 236 -20.17 25.46 -36.30
CA ASP A 236 -21.26 26.32 -35.88
C ASP A 236 -22.60 25.81 -36.43
N ASP A 237 -23.65 26.62 -36.32
CA ASP A 237 -24.99 26.23 -36.77
C ASP A 237 -25.10 25.91 -38.25
N ASN A 238 -24.19 26.41 -39.08
CA ASN A 238 -24.28 26.31 -40.53
C ASN A 238 -23.15 25.50 -41.17
N TYR A 239 -22.01 25.35 -40.50
CA TYR A 239 -20.82 24.76 -41.12
C TYR A 239 -19.99 23.92 -40.16
N GLU A 240 -19.35 22.89 -40.74
CA GLU A 240 -18.15 22.28 -40.18
C GLU A 240 -16.91 22.94 -40.81
N TYR A 241 -15.92 23.28 -39.98
CA TYR A 241 -14.71 24.01 -40.37
C TYR A 241 -13.47 23.16 -40.15
N ARG A 242 -12.52 23.24 -41.10
CA ARG A 242 -11.16 22.68 -40.96
C ARG A 242 -10.10 23.65 -41.44
N CYS A 243 -9.10 23.90 -40.60
CA CYS A 243 -7.93 24.69 -40.93
C CYS A 243 -6.90 23.80 -41.63
N THR A 244 -6.66 24.03 -42.93
CA THR A 244 -5.81 23.15 -43.75
C THR A 244 -4.33 23.55 -43.76
N ALA A 245 -4.04 24.80 -43.39
CA ALA A 245 -2.71 25.36 -43.15
C ALA A 245 -2.88 26.56 -42.19
N THR A 246 -1.78 27.09 -41.63
CA THR A 246 -1.85 28.25 -40.73
C THR A 246 -2.72 29.37 -41.31
N ASN A 247 -3.72 29.79 -40.56
CA ASN A 247 -4.71 30.81 -40.92
C ASN A 247 -5.42 30.54 -42.25
N THR A 248 -5.59 29.29 -42.66
CA THR A 248 -6.24 28.93 -43.94
C THR A 248 -7.39 27.96 -43.69
N TRP A 249 -8.60 28.51 -43.67
CA TRP A 249 -9.81 27.75 -43.35
C TRP A 249 -10.58 27.29 -44.59
N ARG A 250 -11.11 26.07 -44.47
CA ARG A 250 -12.11 25.48 -45.36
C ARG A 250 -13.33 25.10 -44.52
N ARG A 251 -14.49 25.03 -45.16
CA ARG A 251 -15.75 24.67 -44.50
C ARG A 251 -16.67 23.88 -45.41
N VAL A 252 -17.53 23.06 -44.81
CA VAL A 252 -18.60 22.33 -45.48
C VAL A 252 -19.93 22.74 -44.85
N PRO A 253 -20.98 23.08 -45.62
CA PRO A 253 -22.29 23.38 -45.08
C PRO A 253 -22.88 22.16 -44.35
N ILE A 254 -23.48 22.39 -43.18
CA ILE A 254 -24.30 21.41 -42.48
C ILE A 254 -25.74 21.64 -42.93
N SER A 255 -26.34 20.66 -43.61
CA SER A 255 -27.73 20.71 -44.05
C SER A 255 -28.65 19.84 -43.17
N ALA A 256 -29.91 20.22 -43.05
CA ALA A 256 -30.94 19.32 -42.51
C ALA A 256 -31.15 18.13 -43.44
N TRP A 257 -31.47 16.96 -42.86
CA TRP A 257 -31.82 15.74 -43.58
C TRP A 257 -33.31 15.75 -43.97
#